data_AF-A0A660MC16-F1
#
_entry.id   AF-A0A660MC16-F1
#
_cell.length_a   1.000
_cell.length_b   1.000
_cell.length_c   1.000
_cell.angle_alpha   90.00
_cell.angle_beta   90.00
_cell.angle_gamma   90.00
#
_symmetry.space_group_name_H-M   'P 1'
#
loop_
_entity.id
_entity.type
_entity.pdbx_description
1 polymer ?
#
loop_
_entity_poly.entity_id
_entity_poly.type
_entity_poly.pdbx_seq_one_letter_code
_entity_poly.pdbx_strand_id
1 'polypeptide(L)'
;MTEKIYPTKSYLDPAKRAALLRESGMDTVCAAESQTAREAGDIETAWDWLACARLPTGSLKSLKRWYGADFIRARGFDTSNADADLGPGWLDAPNG
;
A
#
# COMPACT_ATOMS: atom_id res chain seq x y z
N MET A 1 14.30 4.11 -10.09
CA MET A 1 13.65 3.94 -8.77
C MET A 1 12.93 5.22 -8.48
N THR A 2 11.60 5.23 -8.56
CA THR A 2 10.79 6.38 -8.16
C THR A 2 10.92 6.52 -6.65
N GLU A 3 11.27 7.71 -6.18
CA GLU A 3 11.33 7.98 -4.74
C GLU A 3 9.93 7.77 -4.15
N LYS A 4 9.79 6.86 -3.18
CA LYS A 4 8.52 6.68 -2.48
C LYS A 4 8.28 7.93 -1.63
N ILE A 5 7.24 8.69 -1.96
CA ILE A 5 6.81 9.84 -1.16
C ILE A 5 5.93 9.31 -0.04
N TYR A 6 6.37 9.48 1.21
CA TYR A 6 5.60 9.08 2.38
C TYR A 6 4.68 10.20 2.85
N PRO A 7 3.48 9.89 3.35
CA PRO A 7 2.60 10.88 3.97
C PRO A 7 3.30 11.61 5.12
N THR A 8 3.03 12.91 5.24
CA THR A 8 3.54 13.74 6.35
C THR A 8 2.81 13.47 7.66
N LYS A 9 1.54 13.07 7.58
CA LYS A 9 0.69 12.76 8.72
C LYS A 9 0.94 11.33 9.19
N SER A 10 1.46 11.20 10.40
CA SER A 10 1.71 9.93 11.08
C SER A 10 0.67 9.73 12.19
N TYR A 11 0.19 8.50 12.30
CA TYR A 11 -0.76 8.07 13.30
C TYR A 11 -0.14 7.11 14.32
N LEU A 12 0.96 6.44 13.95
CA LEU A 12 1.73 5.65 14.88
C LEU A 12 2.48 6.53 15.88
N ASP A 13 2.57 6.03 17.10
CA ASP A 13 3.54 6.51 18.07
C ASP A 13 4.97 6.46 17.48
N PRO A 14 5.79 7.51 17.63
CA PRO A 14 7.13 7.56 17.08
C PRO A 14 8.05 6.41 17.51
N ALA A 15 7.94 5.93 18.76
CA ALA A 15 8.75 4.82 19.24
C ALA A 15 8.30 3.49 18.61
N LYS A 16 6.98 3.27 18.48
CA LYS A 16 6.44 2.11 17.75
C LYS A 16 6.84 2.13 16.28
N ARG A 17 6.77 3.29 15.63
CA ARG A 17 7.20 3.48 14.23
C ARG A 17 8.68 3.14 14.05
N ALA A 18 9.55 3.64 14.93
CA ALA A 18 10.99 3.37 14.89
C ALA A 18 11.31 1.88 15.14
N ALA A 19 10.58 1.24 16.06
CA ALA A 19 10.71 -0.20 16.33
C ALA A 19 10.36 -1.03 15.09
N LEU A 20 9.18 -0.80 14.49
CA LEU A 20 8.76 -1.49 13.26
C LEU A 20 9.73 -1.27 12.11
N LEU A 21 10.23 -0.04 11.94
CA LEU A 21 11.22 0.26 10.90
C LEU A 21 12.50 -0.56 11.08
N ARG A 22 12.98 -0.69 12.33
CA ARG A 22 14.19 -1.44 12.66
C ARG A 22 14.00 -2.95 12.51
N GLU A 23 12.84 -3.46 12.90
CA GLU A 23 12.59 -4.92 13.00
C GLU A 23 12.09 -5.54 11.69
N SER A 24 11.31 -4.79 10.90
CA SER A 24 10.60 -5.33 9.73
C SER A 24 10.65 -4.43 8.50
N GLY A 25 11.14 -3.20 8.63
CA GLY A 25 11.34 -2.27 7.53
C GLY A 25 10.12 -1.40 7.22
N MET A 26 10.26 -0.59 6.18
CA MET A 26 9.32 0.49 5.88
C MET A 26 7.96 -0.01 5.37
N ASP A 27 7.90 -1.14 4.68
CA ASP A 27 6.62 -1.70 4.22
C ASP A 27 5.70 -2.06 5.39
N THR A 28 6.26 -2.59 6.49
CA THR A 28 5.52 -2.86 7.72
C THR A 28 5.07 -1.58 8.42
N VAL A 29 5.92 -0.55 8.44
CA VAL A 29 5.54 0.78 8.95
C VAL A 29 4.36 1.33 8.17
N CYS A 30 4.42 1.29 6.84
CA CYS A 30 3.37 1.77 5.96
C CYS A 30 2.04 1.05 6.20
N ALA A 31 2.06 -0.28 6.33
CA ALA A 31 0.86 -1.06 6.65
C ALA A 31 0.28 -0.71 8.04
N ALA A 32 1.13 -0.49 9.04
CA ALA A 32 0.70 -0.15 10.40
C ALA A 32 0.18 1.30 10.52
N GLU A 33 0.82 2.26 9.84
CA GLU A 33 0.33 3.64 9.72
C GLU A 33 -1.03 3.66 9.01
N SER A 34 -1.16 2.89 7.92
CA SER A 34 -2.43 2.74 7.20
C SER A 34 -3.56 2.26 8.11
N GLN A 35 -3.30 1.20 8.88
CA GLN A 35 -4.27 0.66 9.82
C GLN A 35 -4.67 1.69 10.88
N THR A 36 -3.68 2.35 11.48
CA THR A 36 -3.93 3.31 12.56
C THR A 36 -4.68 4.55 12.06
N ALA A 37 -4.36 5.03 10.86
CA ALA A 37 -5.09 6.12 10.19
C ALA A 37 -6.56 5.74 9.95
N ARG A 38 -6.82 4.51 9.50
CA ARG A 38 -8.18 3.98 9.31
C ARG A 38 -8.94 3.91 10.63
N GLU A 39 -8.30 3.45 11.71
CA GLU A 39 -8.91 3.39 13.05
C GLU A 39 -9.26 4.79 13.58
N ALA A 40 -8.46 5.80 13.24
CA ALA A 40 -8.73 7.21 13.53
C ALA A 40 -9.78 7.85 12.59
N GLY A 41 -10.30 7.12 11.61
CA GLY A 41 -11.31 7.59 10.65
C GLY A 41 -10.75 8.36 9.45
N ASP A 42 -9.42 8.46 9.31
CA ASP A 42 -8.76 9.13 8.20
C ASP A 42 -8.43 8.13 7.09
N ILE A 43 -9.46 7.80 6.32
CA ILE A 43 -9.40 6.78 5.26
C ILE A 43 -8.47 7.18 4.13
N GLU A 44 -8.38 8.47 3.80
CA GLU A 44 -7.49 8.94 2.73
C GLU A 44 -6.02 8.77 3.13
N THR A 45 -5.65 9.22 4.34
CA THR A 45 -4.29 8.99 4.84
C THR A 45 -4.00 7.49 4.99
N ALA A 46 -5.01 6.68 5.34
CA ALA A 46 -4.86 5.24 5.38
C ALA A 46 -4.48 4.65 4.01
N TRP A 47 -5.11 5.12 2.93
CA TRP A 47 -4.77 4.69 1.58
C TRP A 47 -3.41 5.16 1.13
N ASP A 48 -3.03 6.40 1.43
CA ASP A 48 -1.72 6.94 1.06
C ASP A 48 -0.58 6.15 1.73
N TRP A 49 -0.76 5.81 3.01
CA TRP A 49 0.18 4.92 3.70
C TRP A 49 0.19 3.52 3.11
N LEU A 50 -0.96 2.96 2.73
CA LEU A 50 -1.01 1.62 2.14
C LEU A 50 -0.31 1.56 0.78
N ALA A 51 -0.42 2.61 -0.04
CA ALA A 51 0.22 2.70 -1.34
C ALA A 51 1.76 2.72 -1.24
N CYS A 52 2.30 3.19 -0.11
CA CYS A 52 3.74 3.16 0.16
C CYS A 52 4.26 1.75 0.47
N ALA A 53 3.39 0.83 0.93
CA ALA A 53 3.77 -0.54 1.22
C ALA A 53 3.84 -1.39 -0.06
N ARG A 54 4.86 -2.25 -0.16
CA ARG A 54 4.91 -3.30 -1.18
C ARG A 54 3.92 -4.41 -0.82
N LEU A 55 2.74 -4.36 -1.41
CA LEU A 55 1.67 -5.32 -1.13
C LEU A 55 1.91 -6.67 -1.83
N PRO A 56 1.54 -7.80 -1.21
CA PRO A 56 1.58 -9.08 -1.88
C PRO A 56 0.56 -9.13 -3.02
N THR A 57 0.83 -9.96 -4.05
CA THR A 57 -0.01 -10.06 -5.26
C THR A 57 -1.48 -10.32 -4.95
N GLY A 58 -1.78 -11.16 -3.95
CA GLY A 58 -3.15 -11.42 -3.51
C GLY A 58 -3.89 -10.19 -2.96
N SER A 59 -3.18 -9.29 -2.28
CA SER A 59 -3.76 -8.01 -1.80
C SER A 59 -4.05 -7.08 -2.97
N LEU A 60 -3.14 -6.98 -3.94
CA LEU A 60 -3.34 -6.20 -5.16
C LEU A 60 -4.52 -6.72 -6.00
N LYS A 61 -4.69 -8.05 -6.11
CA LYS A 61 -5.88 -8.65 -6.73
C LYS A 61 -7.18 -8.25 -6.01
N SER A 62 -7.16 -8.26 -4.68
CA SER A 62 -8.33 -7.88 -3.87
C SER A 62 -8.68 -6.40 -4.05
N LEU A 63 -7.67 -5.52 -4.04
CA LEU A 63 -7.85 -4.10 -4.33
C LEU A 63 -8.44 -3.87 -5.71
N LYS A 64 -7.90 -4.53 -6.74
CA LYS A 64 -8.41 -4.43 -8.10
C LYS A 64 -9.86 -4.89 -8.18
N ARG A 65 -10.19 -6.01 -7.53
CA ARG A 65 -11.55 -6.57 -7.54
C ARG A 65 -12.57 -5.62 -6.92
N TRP A 66 -12.20 -4.90 -5.86
CA TRP A 66 -13.13 -4.04 -5.11
C TRP A 66 -13.18 -2.60 -5.63
N TYR A 67 -12.05 -2.06 -6.07
CA TYR A 67 -11.91 -0.64 -6.42
C TYR A 67 -11.52 -0.39 -7.88
N GLY A 68 -11.18 -1.44 -8.62
CA GLY A 68 -10.77 -1.33 -10.03
C GLY A 68 -9.29 -1.02 -10.22
N ALA A 69 -8.84 -1.14 -11.47
CA ALA A 69 -7.45 -0.87 -11.86
C ALA A 69 -7.11 0.62 -11.77
N ASP A 70 -8.05 1.51 -12.10
CA ASP A 70 -7.87 2.96 -12.00
C ASP A 70 -7.54 3.41 -10.58
N PHE A 71 -8.15 2.78 -9.56
CA PHE A 71 -7.84 3.09 -8.15
C PHE A 71 -6.38 2.79 -7.81
N ILE A 72 -5.87 1.63 -8.27
CA ILE A 72 -4.50 1.19 -8.04
C ILE A 72 -3.52 2.16 -8.71
N ARG A 73 -3.80 2.54 -9.97
CA ARG A 73 -2.98 3.46 -10.77
C ARG A 73 -2.98 4.87 -10.18
N ALA A 74 -4.16 5.40 -9.85
CA ALA A 74 -4.32 6.75 -9.33
C ALA A 74 -3.57 6.99 -8.02
N ARG A 75 -3.49 5.96 -7.17
CA ARG A 75 -2.76 6.01 -5.89
C ARG A 75 -1.29 5.58 -5.98
N GLY A 76 -0.84 5.09 -7.14
CA GLY A 76 0.56 4.73 -7.36
C GLY A 76 1.02 3.50 -6.56
N PHE A 77 0.14 2.52 -6.34
CA PHE A 77 0.56 1.25 -5.71
C PHE A 77 1.66 0.58 -6.54
N ASP A 78 2.68 0.07 -5.87
CA ASP A 78 3.73 -0.74 -6.52
C ASP A 78 3.15 -2.09 -6.95
N THR A 79 2.99 -2.27 -8.26
CA THR A 79 2.48 -3.50 -8.87
C THR A 79 3.58 -4.45 -9.35
N SER A 80 4.86 -4.11 -9.17
CA SER A 80 5.97 -4.82 -9.82
C SER A 80 5.99 -6.32 -9.51
N ASN A 81 5.58 -6.72 -8.31
CA ASN A 81 5.47 -8.13 -7.95
C ASN A 81 4.26 -8.83 -8.59
N ALA A 82 3.13 -8.14 -8.71
CA ALA A 82 1.97 -8.67 -9.43
C ALA A 82 2.24 -8.74 -10.94
N ASP A 83 2.96 -7.77 -11.49
CA ASP A 83 3.38 -7.77 -12.89
C ASP A 83 4.33 -8.95 -13.19
N ALA A 84 5.21 -9.30 -12.25
CA ALA A 84 6.08 -10.46 -12.37
C ALA A 84 5.34 -11.80 -12.23
N ASP A 85 4.33 -11.87 -11.37
CA ASP A 85 3.58 -13.11 -11.06
C ASP A 85 2.44 -13.39 -12.04
N LEU A 86 1.71 -12.35 -12.45
CA LEU A 86 0.49 -12.43 -13.26
C LEU A 86 0.69 -11.91 -14.69
N GLY A 87 1.82 -11.27 -14.97
CA GLY A 87 2.11 -10.57 -16.22
C GLY A 87 1.68 -9.10 -16.20
N PRO A 88 2.36 -8.21 -16.94
CA PRO A 88 2.16 -6.75 -16.88
C PRO A 88 0.78 -6.25 -17.33
N GLY A 89 -0.04 -7.11 -17.96
CA GLY A 89 -1.42 -6.82 -18.35
C GLY A 89 -2.47 -7.19 -17.30
N TRP A 90 -2.07 -7.66 -16.12
CA TRP A 90 -3.01 -8.19 -15.14
C TRP A 90 -4.00 -7.15 -14.63
N LEU A 91 -3.66 -5.86 -14.65
CA LEU A 91 -4.59 -4.78 -14.28
C LEU A 91 -5.75 -4.64 -15.27
N ASP A 92 -5.53 -4.91 -16.56
CA ASP A 92 -6.53 -4.75 -17.61
C ASP A 92 -7.27 -6.06 -17.93
N ALA A 93 -6.74 -7.19 -17.47
CA ALA A 93 -7.41 -8.48 -17.56
C ALA A 93 -8.76 -8.47 -16.81
N PRO A 94 -9.76 -9.27 -17.20
CA PRO A 94 -10.96 -9.45 -16.38
C PRO A 94 -10.60 -9.96 -14.98
N ASN A 95 -11.45 -9.63 -13.99
CA ASN A 95 -11.27 -10.15 -12.62
C ASN A 95 -11.48 -11.67 -12.66
N GLY A 96 -10.38 -12.43 -12.57
CA GLY A 96 -10.37 -13.89 -12.41
C GLY A 96 -10.53 -14.33 -10.97
#